data_AF-A0A1B8GZ65-F1
#
_entry.id   AF-A0A1B8GZ65-F1
#
_cell.length_a   1.000
_cell.length_b   1.000
_cell.length_c   1.000
_cell.angle_alpha   90.00
_cell.angle_beta   90.00
_cell.angle_gamma   90.00
#
_symmetry.space_group_name_H-M   'P 1'
#
loop_
_entity.id
_entity.type
_entity.pdbx_description
1 polymer ?
#
loop_
_entity_poly.entity_id
_entity_poly.type
_entity_poly.pdbx_seq_one_letter_code
_entity_poly.pdbx_strand_id
1 'polypeptide(L)'
;MKKITLIAGIIVSAFSLSAVAATTAQSGTVKFTTQAEGVQAGNTADYLIGKTWVTTQALDQNGKAIPATDESVAGFFGLADYEKDGTVKMYTPEGKLKLQGDWSFSKDGKTRSLTGKNDKGEVLFTRVVENVKVTPDEYIYRVYPKADDKTHYADIVHKPKAAE
;
A
#
# COMPACT_ATOMS: atom_id res chain seq x y z
N MET A 1 13.87 60.97 11.24
CA MET A 1 14.05 61.11 9.77
C MET A 1 13.18 60.02 9.14
N LYS A 2 12.05 60.39 8.50
CA LYS A 2 11.77 60.31 7.04
C LYS A 2 11.93 58.87 6.49
N LYS A 3 11.05 58.22 5.71
CA LYS A 3 9.77 58.43 4.98
C LYS A 3 9.47 57.02 4.36
N ILE A 4 8.26 56.43 4.44
CA ILE A 4 7.15 56.48 3.46
C ILE A 4 7.41 55.77 2.09
N THR A 5 6.56 54.75 1.82
CA THR A 5 5.88 54.37 0.53
C THR A 5 6.46 53.32 -0.46
N LEU A 6 5.66 52.24 -0.63
CA LEU A 6 5.11 51.56 -1.84
C LEU A 6 5.73 51.81 -3.24
N ILE A 7 5.70 50.77 -4.11
CA ILE A 7 4.91 50.70 -5.38
C ILE A 7 5.22 49.38 -6.14
N ALA A 8 4.16 48.84 -6.75
CA ALA A 8 4.12 47.68 -7.65
C ALA A 8 4.72 47.97 -9.05
N GLY A 9 5.07 46.92 -9.80
CA GLY A 9 5.45 47.05 -11.20
C GLY A 9 5.39 45.72 -11.97
N ILE A 10 4.28 45.51 -12.68
CA ILE A 10 4.15 44.55 -13.78
C ILE A 10 4.87 45.14 -14.99
N ILE A 11 5.74 44.38 -15.65
CA ILE A 11 6.18 44.68 -17.01
C ILE A 11 6.08 43.39 -17.84
N VAL A 12 5.09 43.39 -18.74
CA VAL A 12 5.05 42.54 -19.93
C VAL A 12 6.04 43.13 -20.92
N SER A 13 6.96 42.33 -21.43
CA SER A 13 7.74 42.67 -22.62
C SER A 13 7.68 41.52 -23.60
N ALA A 14 6.91 41.76 -24.66
CA ALA A 14 6.89 40.98 -25.89
C ALA A 14 8.26 41.06 -26.57
N PHE A 15 8.81 39.92 -26.99
CA PHE A 15 9.86 39.85 -27.99
C PHE A 15 9.35 39.05 -29.19
N SER A 16 9.33 39.74 -30.32
CA SER A 16 8.92 39.25 -31.63
C SER A 16 10.00 38.40 -32.30
N LEU A 17 9.53 37.60 -33.26
CA LEU A 17 10.19 36.50 -33.95
C LEU A 17 11.46 36.87 -34.73
N SER A 18 12.35 35.89 -34.87
CA SER A 18 13.14 35.71 -36.09
C SER A 18 13.26 34.21 -36.38
N ALA A 19 12.80 33.83 -37.57
CA ALA A 19 12.79 32.46 -38.08
C ALA A 19 14.15 32.11 -38.71
N VAL A 20 14.64 30.90 -38.43
CA VAL A 20 15.63 30.21 -39.26
C VAL A 20 15.01 28.87 -39.67
N ALA A 21 15.10 28.59 -40.97
CA ALA A 21 14.54 27.40 -41.60
C ALA A 21 15.54 26.23 -41.61
N ALA A 22 14.95 25.03 -41.51
CA ALA A 22 15.39 23.72 -41.98
C ALA A 22 16.64 23.07 -41.33
N THR A 23 16.42 22.00 -40.56
CA THR A 23 16.88 20.64 -40.92
C THR A 23 16.06 19.61 -40.12
N THR A 24 15.68 18.54 -40.80
CA THR A 24 14.87 17.39 -40.38
C THR A 24 15.50 16.57 -39.24
N ALA A 25 14.74 16.33 -38.17
CA ALA A 25 14.63 15.03 -37.50
C ALA A 25 13.47 15.06 -36.50
N GLN A 26 12.45 14.28 -36.80
CA GLN A 26 11.28 14.04 -35.97
C GLN A 26 11.70 13.17 -34.77
N SER A 27 11.56 13.70 -33.57
CA SER A 27 11.51 12.92 -32.33
C SER A 27 10.61 13.67 -31.37
N GLY A 28 9.33 13.30 -31.40
CA GLY A 28 8.29 13.92 -30.61
C GLY A 28 8.60 13.78 -29.13
N THR A 29 8.87 14.91 -28.47
CA THR A 29 8.84 14.99 -27.02
C THR A 29 7.38 14.93 -26.59
N VAL A 30 6.89 13.72 -26.34
CA VAL A 30 5.65 13.49 -25.59
C VAL A 30 5.81 14.18 -24.24
N LYS A 31 5.09 15.29 -24.05
CA LYS A 31 4.84 15.85 -22.73
C LYS A 31 3.93 14.86 -22.01
N PHE A 32 4.52 13.97 -21.23
CA PHE A 32 3.79 13.22 -20.22
C PHE A 32 3.35 14.22 -19.14
N THR A 33 2.16 14.79 -19.34
CA THR A 33 1.36 15.24 -18.21
C THR A 33 0.91 13.97 -17.48
N THR A 34 1.76 13.42 -16.63
CA THR A 34 1.28 12.52 -15.59
C THR A 34 0.66 13.41 -14.54
N GLN A 35 -0.58 13.80 -14.82
CA GLN A 35 -1.55 14.10 -13.79
C GLN A 35 -1.71 12.78 -13.04
N ALA A 36 -0.86 12.55 -12.04
CA ALA A 36 -1.18 11.62 -10.97
C ALA A 36 -2.35 12.28 -10.25
N GLU A 37 -3.55 12.09 -10.79
CA GLU A 37 -4.78 12.24 -10.06
C GLU A 37 -4.62 11.35 -8.84
N GLY A 38 -4.27 11.97 -7.72
CA GLY A 38 -4.51 11.40 -6.42
C GLY A 38 -6.01 11.22 -6.32
N VAL A 39 -6.50 10.10 -6.84
CA VAL A 39 -7.74 9.52 -6.37
C VAL A 39 -7.52 9.41 -4.88
N GLN A 40 -8.13 10.33 -4.14
CA GLN A 40 -8.25 10.20 -2.70
C GLN A 40 -9.02 8.90 -2.51
N ALA A 41 -8.26 7.82 -2.34
CA ALA A 41 -8.80 6.50 -2.12
C ALA A 41 -9.74 6.65 -0.93
N GLY A 42 -11.04 6.45 -1.14
CA GLY A 42 -11.95 6.20 -0.03
C GLY A 42 -11.28 5.16 0.87
N ASN A 43 -11.32 5.34 2.18
CA ASN A 43 -10.46 4.64 3.13
C ASN A 43 -10.47 3.12 2.88
N THR A 44 -9.49 2.60 2.12
CA THR A 44 -9.48 1.22 1.64
C THR A 44 -9.35 0.23 2.79
N ALA A 45 -8.88 0.70 3.95
CA ALA A 45 -8.89 -0.03 5.20
C ALA A 45 -10.30 -0.46 5.62
N ASP A 46 -11.34 0.33 5.32
CA ASP A 46 -12.72 0.02 5.70
C ASP A 46 -13.24 -1.27 5.05
N TYR A 47 -12.66 -1.68 3.91
CA TYR A 47 -13.01 -2.96 3.29
C TYR A 47 -12.67 -4.17 4.15
N LEU A 48 -11.64 -4.04 5.01
CA LEU A 48 -11.16 -5.11 5.87
C LEU A 48 -12.00 -5.26 7.14
N ILE A 49 -12.68 -4.19 7.57
CA ILE A 49 -13.31 -4.09 8.88
C ILE A 49 -14.57 -4.97 8.97
N GLY A 50 -14.73 -5.64 10.11
CA GLY A 50 -15.97 -6.35 10.45
C GLY A 50 -16.21 -7.64 9.65
N LYS A 51 -15.16 -8.19 9.03
CA LYS A 51 -15.17 -9.47 8.32
C LYS A 51 -14.00 -10.32 8.80
N THR A 52 -14.18 -11.63 8.83
CA THR A 52 -13.06 -12.56 8.93
C THR A 52 -12.43 -12.76 7.57
N TRP A 53 -11.14 -12.52 7.45
CA TRP A 53 -10.35 -12.75 6.25
C TRP A 53 -9.58 -14.06 6.36
N VAL A 54 -9.65 -14.90 5.34
CA VAL A 54 -8.96 -16.18 5.25
C VAL A 54 -7.80 -16.05 4.26
N THR A 55 -6.59 -16.45 4.66
CA THR A 55 -5.49 -16.61 3.71
C THR A 55 -5.78 -17.81 2.81
N THR A 56 -6.02 -17.57 1.53
CA THR A 56 -6.36 -18.62 0.57
C THR A 56 -5.16 -19.10 -0.22
N GLN A 57 -4.19 -18.23 -0.50
CA GLN A 57 -3.04 -18.54 -1.35
C GLN A 57 -1.81 -17.70 -0.98
N ALA A 58 -0.63 -18.20 -1.33
CA ALA A 58 0.60 -17.42 -1.44
C ALA A 58 1.14 -17.59 -2.86
N LEU A 59 1.52 -16.49 -3.51
CA LEU A 59 2.03 -16.46 -4.88
C LEU A 59 3.45 -15.90 -4.90
N ASP A 60 4.36 -16.54 -5.63
CA ASP A 60 5.71 -16.04 -5.83
C ASP A 60 5.75 -14.83 -6.79
N GLN A 61 6.94 -14.29 -7.04
CA GLN A 61 7.15 -13.14 -7.93
C GLN A 61 6.71 -13.34 -9.39
N ASN A 62 6.48 -14.59 -9.81
CA ASN A 62 5.99 -14.94 -11.14
C ASN A 62 4.49 -15.28 -11.13
N GLY A 63 3.80 -15.08 -10.00
CA GLY A 63 2.39 -15.42 -9.82
C GLY A 63 2.14 -16.92 -9.63
N LYS A 64 3.18 -17.73 -9.40
CA LYS A 64 3.03 -19.18 -9.18
C LYS A 64 2.75 -19.47 -7.71
N ALA A 65 1.84 -20.42 -7.46
CA ALA A 65 1.48 -20.81 -6.11
C ALA A 65 2.66 -21.40 -5.33
N ILE A 66 2.83 -20.92 -4.10
CA ILE A 66 3.71 -21.46 -3.07
C ILE A 66 2.85 -22.36 -2.16
N PRO A 67 3.27 -23.61 -1.86
CA PRO A 67 2.54 -24.48 -0.95
C PRO A 67 2.34 -23.85 0.43
N ALA A 68 1.16 -24.03 1.03
CA ALA A 68 0.88 -23.49 2.37
C ALA A 68 1.77 -24.07 3.48
N THR A 69 2.38 -25.24 3.23
CA THR A 69 3.32 -25.91 4.13
C THR A 69 4.76 -25.43 3.97
N ASP A 70 5.06 -24.58 2.97
CA ASP A 70 6.39 -24.01 2.78
C ASP A 70 6.71 -23.05 3.94
N GLU A 71 7.86 -23.26 4.60
CA GLU A 71 8.26 -22.51 5.79
C GLU A 71 8.33 -20.99 5.55
N SER A 72 8.59 -20.56 4.31
CA SER A 72 8.65 -19.14 3.95
C SER A 72 7.29 -18.44 4.04
N VAL A 73 6.18 -19.18 3.92
CA VAL A 73 4.83 -18.61 3.90
C VAL A 73 3.85 -19.23 4.89
N ALA A 74 4.13 -20.39 5.47
CA ALA A 74 3.25 -21.11 6.39
C ALA A 74 2.79 -20.23 7.56
N GLY A 75 3.68 -19.35 8.04
CA GLY A 75 3.39 -18.37 9.08
C GLY A 75 2.35 -17.31 8.71
N PHE A 76 1.88 -17.21 7.46
CA PHE A 76 0.83 -16.28 7.04
C PHE A 76 -0.52 -16.93 6.78
N PHE A 77 -0.60 -18.26 6.75
CA PHE A 77 -1.87 -18.96 6.62
C PHE A 77 -2.64 -18.92 7.94
N GLY A 78 -3.93 -18.60 7.84
CA GLY A 78 -4.80 -18.41 9.00
C GLY A 78 -6.00 -17.53 8.71
N LEU A 79 -6.56 -16.99 9.79
CA LEU A 79 -7.70 -16.08 9.78
C LEU A 79 -7.26 -14.72 10.37
N ALA A 80 -7.86 -13.63 9.92
CA ALA A 80 -7.63 -12.30 10.45
C ALA A 80 -8.93 -11.49 10.55
N ASP A 81 -9.16 -10.91 11.72
CA ASP A 81 -10.26 -10.00 12.02
C ASP A 81 -9.68 -8.61 12.28
N TYR A 82 -10.14 -7.62 11.52
CA TYR A 82 -9.71 -6.23 11.65
C TYR A 82 -10.86 -5.38 12.20
N GLU A 83 -10.60 -4.67 13.29
CA GLU A 83 -11.59 -3.85 13.96
C GLU A 83 -11.41 -2.36 13.66
N LYS A 84 -12.51 -1.62 13.70
CA LYS A 84 -12.55 -0.18 13.40
C LYS A 84 -11.73 0.68 14.37
N ASP A 85 -11.56 0.21 15.59
CA ASP A 85 -10.77 0.89 16.62
C ASP A 85 -9.24 0.70 16.42
N GLY A 86 -8.84 -0.05 15.39
CA GLY A 86 -7.44 -0.36 15.10
C GLY A 86 -6.96 -1.63 15.78
N THR A 87 -7.82 -2.42 16.42
CA THR A 87 -7.48 -3.74 16.97
C THR A 87 -7.47 -4.80 15.86
N VAL A 88 -6.52 -5.73 15.92
CA VAL A 88 -6.48 -6.91 15.05
C VAL A 88 -6.34 -8.18 15.87
N LYS A 89 -7.03 -9.23 15.45
CA LYS A 89 -6.82 -10.60 15.93
C LYS A 89 -6.56 -11.51 14.74
N MET A 90 -5.57 -12.39 14.88
CA MET A 90 -5.26 -13.40 13.88
C MET A 90 -5.25 -14.78 14.53
N TYR A 91 -5.70 -15.76 13.77
CA TYR A 91 -5.86 -17.13 14.23
C TYR A 91 -5.15 -18.09 13.28
N THR A 92 -4.84 -19.28 13.77
CA THR A 92 -4.44 -20.40 12.91
C THR A 92 -5.61 -20.80 11.99
N PRO A 93 -5.37 -21.61 10.93
CA PRO A 93 -6.46 -22.13 10.09
C PRO A 93 -7.54 -22.87 10.88
N GLU A 94 -7.17 -23.49 12.00
CA GLU A 94 -8.07 -24.20 12.92
C GLU A 94 -8.80 -23.27 13.91
N GLY A 95 -8.59 -21.95 13.83
CA GLY A 95 -9.26 -20.96 14.66
C GLY A 95 -8.61 -20.70 16.03
N LYS A 96 -7.40 -21.19 16.30
CA LYS A 96 -6.69 -20.89 17.55
C LYS A 96 -6.07 -19.49 17.49
N LEU A 97 -6.22 -18.68 18.54
CA LEU A 97 -5.59 -17.36 18.61
C LEU A 97 -4.07 -17.49 18.43
N LYS A 98 -3.54 -16.74 17.47
CA LYS A 98 -2.13 -16.74 17.07
C LYS A 98 -1.48 -15.39 17.35
N LEU A 99 -2.21 -14.31 17.14
CA LEU A 99 -1.72 -12.95 17.34
C LEU A 99 -2.87 -12.01 17.69
N GLN A 100 -2.59 -11.04 18.54
CA GLN A 100 -3.42 -9.87 18.76
C GLN A 100 -2.57 -8.61 18.75
N GLY A 101 -3.17 -7.46 18.51
CA GLY A 101 -2.48 -6.17 18.63
C GLY A 101 -3.16 -5.07 17.83
N ASP A 102 -2.36 -4.16 17.30
CA ASP A 102 -2.87 -3.01 16.55
C ASP A 102 -2.61 -3.16 15.05
N TRP A 103 -3.47 -2.56 14.23
CA TRP A 103 -3.28 -2.41 12.80
C TRP A 103 -3.65 -1.02 12.32
N SER A 104 -3.07 -0.61 11.20
CA SER A 104 -3.46 0.59 10.47
C SER A 104 -2.99 0.52 9.03
N PHE A 105 -3.62 1.32 8.16
CA PHE A 105 -3.07 1.63 6.84
C PHE A 105 -2.33 2.96 6.88
N SER A 106 -1.32 3.12 6.03
CA SER A 106 -0.73 4.43 5.77
C SER A 106 -1.76 5.39 5.19
N LYS A 107 -1.53 6.70 5.33
CA LYS A 107 -2.47 7.73 4.84
C LYS A 107 -2.79 7.62 3.35
N ASP A 108 -1.84 7.11 2.56
CA ASP A 108 -1.99 6.86 1.13
C ASP A 108 -2.50 5.44 0.79
N GLY A 109 -2.78 4.61 1.80
CA GLY A 109 -3.29 3.24 1.67
C GLY A 109 -2.29 2.22 1.14
N LYS A 110 -1.05 2.62 0.84
CA LYS A 110 -0.05 1.76 0.19
C LYS A 110 0.58 0.72 1.11
N THR A 111 0.54 0.94 2.42
CA THR A 111 1.12 0.00 3.38
C THR A 111 0.16 -0.28 4.52
N ARG A 112 0.27 -1.48 5.09
CA ARG A 112 -0.37 -1.85 6.36
C ARG A 112 0.71 -2.00 7.42
N SER A 113 0.52 -1.36 8.57
CA SER A 113 1.26 -1.62 9.79
C SER A 113 0.51 -2.61 10.66
N LEU A 114 1.23 -3.56 11.26
CA LEU A 114 0.72 -4.49 12.25
C LEU A 114 1.70 -4.55 13.42
N THR A 115 1.22 -4.28 14.62
CA THR A 115 2.00 -4.36 15.85
C THR A 115 1.44 -5.46 16.73
N GLY A 116 2.15 -6.59 16.80
CA GLY A 116 1.75 -7.72 17.63
C GLY A 116 2.06 -7.44 19.10
N LYS A 117 1.12 -7.77 19.99
CA LYS A 117 1.23 -7.56 21.43
C LYS A 117 0.90 -8.84 22.19
N ASN A 118 1.46 -9.00 23.38
CA ASN A 118 1.03 -10.03 24.32
C ASN A 118 -0.22 -9.60 25.12
N ASP A 119 -0.67 -10.45 26.04
CA ASP A 119 -1.87 -10.21 26.86
C ASP A 119 -1.72 -9.03 27.84
N LYS A 120 -0.49 -8.58 28.10
CA LYS A 120 -0.19 -7.39 28.91
C LYS A 120 -0.12 -6.11 28.08
N GLY A 121 -0.30 -6.21 26.76
CA GLY A 121 -0.18 -5.10 25.82
C GLY A 121 1.26 -4.75 25.44
N GLU A 122 2.25 -5.55 25.84
CA GLU A 122 3.65 -5.32 25.49
C GLU A 122 3.88 -5.69 24.03
N VAL A 123 4.59 -4.82 23.30
CA VAL A 123 4.90 -5.02 21.88
C VAL A 123 5.90 -6.17 21.72
N LEU A 124 5.51 -7.17 20.94
CA LEU A 124 6.35 -8.31 20.57
C LEU A 124 7.09 -8.05 19.25
N PHE A 125 6.41 -7.41 18.30
CA PHE A 125 7.00 -7.00 17.03
C PHE A 125 6.14 -5.95 16.33
N THR A 126 6.73 -5.26 15.36
CA THR A 126 6.02 -4.45 14.38
C THR A 126 6.41 -4.88 12.97
N ARG A 127 5.43 -4.98 12.08
CA ARG A 127 5.63 -5.34 10.67
C ARG A 127 4.87 -4.35 9.80
N VAL A 128 5.55 -3.78 8.83
CA VAL A 128 4.95 -2.98 7.76
C VAL A 128 5.05 -3.77 6.46
N VAL A 129 3.93 -3.88 5.75
CA VAL A 129 3.84 -4.58 4.46
C VAL A 129 3.28 -3.66 3.39
N GLU A 130 3.65 -3.90 2.14
CA GLU A 130 3.07 -3.25 0.97
C GLU A 130 1.72 -3.89 0.65
N ASN A 131 0.69 -3.05 0.45
CA ASN A 131 -0.61 -3.47 -0.05
C ASN A 131 -0.56 -3.53 -1.58
N VAL A 132 -0.73 -4.72 -2.13
CA VAL A 132 -0.75 -4.96 -3.59
C VAL A 132 -2.15 -4.73 -4.14
N LYS A 133 -3.17 -5.20 -3.42
CA LYS A 133 -4.58 -5.05 -3.81
C LYS A 133 -5.46 -4.97 -2.56
N VAL A 134 -6.42 -4.05 -2.56
CA VAL A 134 -7.39 -3.90 -1.48
C VAL A 134 -8.77 -3.65 -2.07
N THR A 135 -9.64 -4.66 -2.02
CA THR A 135 -11.04 -4.58 -2.45
C THR A 135 -11.94 -5.23 -1.40
N PRO A 136 -13.28 -5.10 -1.50
CA PRO A 136 -14.22 -5.77 -0.60
C PRO A 136 -14.10 -7.31 -0.56
N ASP A 137 -13.57 -7.91 -1.63
CA ASP A 137 -13.55 -9.37 -1.86
C ASP A 137 -12.15 -9.97 -1.85
N GLU A 138 -11.11 -9.15 -1.93
CA GLU A 138 -9.72 -9.61 -2.02
C GLU A 138 -8.75 -8.61 -1.40
N TYR A 139 -7.91 -9.10 -0.50
CA TYR A 139 -6.83 -8.34 0.11
C TYR A 139 -5.51 -9.06 -0.13
N ILE A 140 -4.58 -8.39 -0.79
CA ILE A 140 -3.26 -8.91 -1.13
C ILE A 140 -2.20 -7.97 -0.58
N TYR A 141 -1.26 -8.52 0.17
CA TYR A 141 -0.07 -7.79 0.58
C TYR A 141 1.19 -8.58 0.24
N ARG A 142 2.30 -7.87 0.12
CA ARG A 142 3.61 -8.43 -0.24
C ARG A 142 4.50 -8.61 0.97
N VAL A 143 5.19 -9.74 1.02
CA VAL A 143 6.26 -10.01 1.99
C VAL A 143 7.56 -10.35 1.28
N TYR A 144 8.66 -9.89 1.85
CA TYR A 144 10.00 -10.12 1.33
C TYR A 144 10.73 -11.08 2.28
N PRO A 145 11.12 -12.28 1.82
CA PRO A 145 11.91 -13.21 2.64
C PRO A 145 13.23 -12.62 3.12
N LYS A 146 13.81 -11.70 2.34
CA LYS A 146 15.02 -10.94 2.67
C LYS A 146 14.73 -9.45 2.47
N ALA A 147 15.04 -8.62 3.48
CA ALA A 147 14.69 -7.19 3.46
C ALA A 147 15.34 -6.42 2.29
N ASP A 148 16.55 -6.80 1.90
CA ASP A 148 17.33 -6.12 0.85
C ASP A 148 17.06 -6.65 -0.56
N ASP A 149 16.28 -7.73 -0.69
CA ASP A 149 15.94 -8.34 -1.97
C ASP A 149 14.45 -8.12 -2.29
N LYS A 150 14.19 -7.13 -3.13
CA LYS A 150 12.83 -6.85 -3.61
C LYS A 150 12.44 -7.64 -4.86
N THR A 151 13.34 -8.44 -5.42
CA THR A 151 13.08 -9.24 -6.62
C THR A 151 12.45 -10.58 -6.28
N HIS A 152 12.65 -11.07 -5.06
CA HIS A 152 11.98 -12.25 -4.52
C HIS A 152 10.97 -11.84 -3.45
N TYR A 153 9.71 -12.21 -3.66
CA TYR A 153 8.64 -11.90 -2.72
C TYR A 153 7.56 -12.96 -2.79
N ALA A 154 6.72 -12.98 -1.75
CA ALA A 154 5.45 -13.69 -1.76
C ALA A 154 4.31 -12.70 -1.59
N ASP A 155 3.32 -12.78 -2.47
CA ASP A 155 2.05 -12.09 -2.35
C ASP A 155 1.07 -13.00 -1.60
N ILE A 156 0.60 -12.54 -0.44
CA ILE A 156 -0.29 -13.29 0.43
C ILE A 156 -1.74 -12.85 0.16
N VAL A 157 -2.54 -13.77 -0.36
CA VAL A 157 -3.89 -13.51 -0.84
C VAL A 157 -4.91 -13.89 0.23
N HIS A 158 -5.75 -12.94 0.60
CA HIS A 158 -6.86 -13.11 1.53
C HIS A 158 -8.19 -12.88 0.84
N LYS A 159 -9.19 -13.65 1.24
CA LYS A 159 -10.59 -13.47 0.84
C LYS A 159 -11.49 -13.46 2.09
N PRO A 160 -12.63 -12.75 2.07
CA PRO A 160 -13.59 -12.84 3.15
C PRO A 160 -14.05 -14.30 3.35
N LYS A 161 -14.16 -14.73 4.60
CA LYS A 161 -14.81 -16.00 4.95
C LYS A 161 -16.26 -15.90 4.51
N ALA A 162 -16.74 -16.89 3.75
CA ALA A 162 -18.16 -16.99 3.43
C ALA A 162 -18.98 -17.11 4.72
N ALA A 163 -20.17 -16.52 4.74
CA ALA A 163 -21.12 -16.77 5.83
C ALA A 163 -21.51 -18.26 5.82
N GLU A 164 -21.43 -18.91 6.98
CA GLU A 164 -21.88 -20.28 7.22
C GLU A 164 -23.39 -20.36 7.43
#